data_AF-A0A8H8RVW4-F1
#
_entry.id   AF-A0A8H8RVW4-F1
#
_cell.length_a   1.000
_cell.length_b   1.000
_cell.length_c   1.000
_cell.angle_alpha   90.00
_cell.angle_beta   90.00
_cell.angle_gamma   90.00
#
_symmetry.space_group_name_H-M   'P 1'
#
loop_
_entity.id
_entity.type
_entity.pdbx_description
1 polymer ?
#
loop_
_entity_poly.entity_id
_entity_poly.type
_entity_poly.pdbx_seq_one_letter_code
_entity_poly.pdbx_strand_id
1 'polypeptide(L)'
;MEEIGLIDQNYNVYDNSEATKLNCTKIDHNQWSYNAATMLMGASTMYNYTNGDPVWRTRTQGLIDAIALAFFPDSIMKDICEQYDKCNTDEHSFKAYLSRWMGQSTQMAPFIYNKTIALLKSSAMQQQRNAQVVRGARRWFLDGTWDGSDGVGQQMAALEAFQSTMVQYVGVPLTNSTGGTSISNPTAGHNSSTVPPAQRITPPTKGDKAGAWVLTAFIAVMAVWACPTGAATAGAFHEKISAGMDVKGKGRAVGIGAPQNRWVGAMASVLEEERGSRYRRRDHVA
;
A
#
# COMPACT_ATOMS: atom_id res chain seq x y z
N MET A 1 -13.03 -16.64 -4.46
CA MET A 1 -13.55 -15.65 -3.49
C MET A 1 -15.04 -15.84 -3.29
N GLU A 2 -15.84 -15.96 -4.36
CA GLU A 2 -17.27 -16.32 -4.28
C GLU A 2 -17.51 -17.66 -3.57
N GLU A 3 -16.77 -18.72 -3.93
CA GLU A 3 -16.94 -20.08 -3.36
C GLU A 3 -16.82 -20.14 -1.82
N ILE A 4 -15.87 -19.40 -1.27
CA ILE A 4 -15.65 -19.35 0.18
C ILE A 4 -16.46 -18.24 0.87
N GLY A 5 -17.20 -17.42 0.10
CA GLY A 5 -18.04 -16.36 0.64
C GLY A 5 -17.32 -15.05 1.00
N LEU A 6 -16.10 -14.81 0.50
CA LEU A 6 -15.45 -13.48 0.60
C LEU A 6 -16.11 -12.44 -0.32
N ILE A 7 -16.81 -12.91 -1.35
CA ILE A 7 -17.70 -12.10 -2.17
C ILE A 7 -19.08 -12.75 -2.10
N ASP A 8 -20.06 -12.03 -1.57
CA ASP A 8 -21.43 -12.55 -1.45
C ASP A 8 -22.23 -12.39 -2.75
N GLN A 9 -23.51 -12.83 -2.74
CA GLN A 9 -24.41 -12.72 -3.90
C GLN A 9 -24.75 -11.27 -4.28
N ASN A 10 -24.54 -10.32 -3.35
CA ASN A 10 -24.75 -8.89 -3.55
C ASN A 10 -23.45 -8.17 -3.93
N TYR A 11 -22.36 -8.92 -4.20
CA TYR A 11 -21.03 -8.40 -4.52
C TYR A 11 -20.37 -7.58 -3.40
N ASN A 12 -20.82 -7.72 -2.16
CA ASN A 12 -20.07 -7.21 -1.01
C ASN A 12 -18.74 -7.95 -0.91
N VAL A 13 -17.65 -7.22 -0.72
CA VAL A 13 -16.30 -7.80 -0.63
C VAL A 13 -15.80 -7.69 0.81
N TYR A 14 -15.63 -8.83 1.45
CA TYR A 14 -15.22 -8.96 2.84
C TYR A 14 -13.70 -9.11 2.98
N ASP A 15 -13.18 -8.85 4.18
CA ASP A 15 -11.75 -8.67 4.40
C ASP A 15 -10.94 -9.96 4.25
N ASN A 16 -11.20 -10.95 5.11
CA ASN A 16 -10.39 -12.15 5.15
C ASN A 16 -11.12 -13.36 5.75
N SER A 17 -10.45 -14.50 5.66
CA SER A 17 -10.79 -15.72 6.39
C SER A 17 -9.52 -16.38 6.92
N GLU A 18 -9.52 -16.84 8.16
CA GLU A 18 -8.33 -17.43 8.77
C GLU A 18 -8.19 -18.92 8.38
N ALA A 19 -7.05 -19.29 7.78
CA ALA A 19 -6.86 -20.62 7.22
C ALA A 19 -6.33 -21.66 8.24
N THR A 20 -5.49 -21.28 9.20
CA THR A 20 -4.70 -22.21 10.02
C THR A 20 -5.52 -22.84 11.14
N LYS A 21 -6.34 -22.05 11.80
CA LYS A 21 -7.19 -22.43 12.93
C LYS A 21 -8.63 -22.64 12.50
N LEU A 22 -9.11 -21.87 11.52
CA LEU A 22 -10.51 -21.87 11.11
C LEU A 22 -10.75 -22.45 9.72
N ASN A 23 -9.72 -22.91 8.99
CA ASN A 23 -9.85 -23.52 7.67
C ASN A 23 -10.74 -22.71 6.70
N CYS A 24 -10.64 -21.38 6.77
CA CYS A 24 -11.44 -20.43 6.00
C CYS A 24 -12.95 -20.50 6.23
N THR A 25 -13.45 -21.18 7.27
CA THR A 25 -14.90 -21.37 7.48
C THR A 25 -15.58 -20.17 8.15
N LYS A 26 -14.81 -19.21 8.67
CA LYS A 26 -15.33 -17.96 9.23
C LYS A 26 -14.79 -16.79 8.45
N ILE A 27 -15.71 -15.95 7.98
CA ILE A 27 -15.41 -14.74 7.22
C ILE A 27 -15.44 -13.53 8.16
N ASP A 28 -14.39 -12.71 8.12
CA ASP A 28 -14.41 -11.37 8.66
C ASP A 28 -15.18 -10.47 7.70
N HIS A 29 -16.38 -10.04 8.12
CA HIS A 29 -17.29 -9.25 7.30
C HIS A 29 -16.97 -7.74 7.31
N ASN A 30 -15.82 -7.33 7.86
CA ASN A 30 -15.30 -6.00 7.65
C ASN A 30 -15.17 -5.71 6.15
N GLN A 31 -15.69 -4.57 5.71
CA GLN A 31 -15.63 -4.13 4.32
C GLN A 31 -14.69 -2.94 4.21
N TRP A 32 -13.61 -3.14 3.47
CA TRP A 32 -12.61 -2.11 3.20
C TRP A 32 -12.65 -1.71 1.74
N SER A 33 -12.63 -0.40 1.47
CA SER A 33 -12.86 0.12 0.13
C SER A 33 -11.85 -0.41 -0.90
N TYR A 34 -10.59 -0.61 -0.50
CA TYR A 34 -9.54 -1.12 -1.40
C TYR A 34 -9.78 -2.57 -1.85
N ASN A 35 -10.40 -3.43 -1.02
CA ASN A 35 -10.70 -4.81 -1.40
C ASN A 35 -11.71 -4.85 -2.55
N ALA A 36 -12.82 -4.12 -2.41
CA ALA A 36 -13.84 -4.02 -3.44
C ALA A 36 -13.28 -3.35 -4.72
N ALA A 37 -12.48 -2.31 -4.57
CA ALA A 37 -11.85 -1.61 -5.68
C ALA A 37 -10.88 -2.50 -6.48
N THR A 38 -10.11 -3.35 -5.79
CA THR A 38 -9.22 -4.33 -6.43
C THR A 38 -10.03 -5.32 -7.26
N MET A 39 -11.15 -5.82 -6.72
CA MET A 39 -12.03 -6.74 -7.44
C MET A 39 -12.69 -6.06 -8.65
N LEU A 40 -13.12 -4.81 -8.53
CA LEU A 40 -13.68 -4.03 -9.63
C LEU A 40 -12.66 -3.86 -10.78
N MET A 41 -11.42 -3.53 -10.45
CA MET A 41 -10.33 -3.42 -11.42
C MET A 41 -10.10 -4.74 -12.15
N GLY A 42 -9.98 -5.84 -11.39
CA GLY A 42 -9.79 -7.17 -11.97
C GLY A 42 -10.95 -7.57 -12.87
N ALA A 43 -12.19 -7.42 -12.41
CA ALA A 43 -13.37 -7.79 -13.17
C ALA A 43 -13.53 -6.96 -14.45
N SER A 44 -13.33 -5.64 -14.38
CA SER A 44 -13.42 -4.76 -15.56
C SER A 44 -12.31 -5.05 -16.57
N THR A 45 -11.09 -5.34 -16.10
CA THR A 45 -9.97 -5.78 -16.94
C THR A 45 -10.28 -7.09 -17.63
N MET A 46 -10.86 -8.06 -16.91
CA MET A 46 -11.28 -9.34 -17.49
C MET A 46 -12.42 -9.17 -18.51
N TYR A 47 -13.38 -8.28 -18.25
CA TYR A 47 -14.41 -7.92 -19.22
C TYR A 47 -13.79 -7.42 -20.53
N ASN A 48 -12.82 -6.51 -20.45
CA ASN A 48 -12.11 -6.00 -21.62
C ASN A 48 -11.32 -7.11 -22.32
N TYR A 49 -10.52 -7.89 -21.57
CA TYR A 49 -9.67 -8.96 -22.09
C TYR A 49 -10.46 -10.06 -22.80
N THR A 50 -11.66 -10.37 -22.31
CA THR A 50 -12.55 -11.40 -22.86
C THR A 50 -13.50 -10.87 -23.93
N ASN A 51 -13.25 -9.67 -24.46
CA ASN A 51 -14.07 -9.03 -25.49
C ASN A 51 -15.55 -8.87 -25.09
N GLY A 52 -15.79 -8.55 -23.82
CA GLY A 52 -17.12 -8.20 -23.33
C GLY A 52 -17.94 -9.38 -22.81
N ASP A 53 -17.30 -10.44 -22.29
CA ASP A 53 -17.99 -11.61 -21.75
C ASP A 53 -19.07 -11.22 -20.71
N PRO A 54 -20.30 -11.75 -20.83
CA PRO A 54 -21.42 -11.40 -19.95
C PRO A 54 -21.16 -11.68 -18.46
N VAL A 55 -20.38 -12.70 -18.11
CA VAL A 55 -20.02 -13.03 -16.72
C VAL A 55 -19.23 -11.89 -16.12
N TRP A 56 -18.20 -11.41 -16.81
CA TRP A 56 -17.38 -10.30 -16.35
C TRP A 56 -18.15 -8.98 -16.36
N ARG A 57 -19.01 -8.76 -17.35
CA ARG A 57 -19.92 -7.61 -17.35
C ARG A 57 -20.78 -7.56 -16.09
N THR A 58 -21.36 -8.71 -15.73
CA THR A 58 -22.26 -8.85 -14.58
C THR A 58 -21.51 -8.63 -13.28
N ARG A 59 -20.32 -9.23 -13.13
CA ARG A 59 -19.42 -9.02 -11.99
C ARG A 59 -19.01 -7.56 -11.84
N THR A 60 -18.58 -6.92 -12.93
CA THR A 60 -18.19 -5.49 -12.91
C THR A 60 -19.36 -4.60 -12.51
N GLN A 61 -20.56 -4.85 -13.06
CA GLN A 61 -21.76 -4.09 -12.69
C GLN A 61 -22.13 -4.28 -11.22
N GLY A 62 -22.14 -5.53 -10.74
CA GLY A 62 -22.45 -5.85 -9.35
C GLY A 62 -21.46 -5.20 -8.38
N LEU A 63 -20.17 -5.25 -8.68
CA LEU A 63 -19.12 -4.65 -7.84
C LEU A 63 -19.25 -3.13 -7.77
N ILE A 64 -19.49 -2.41 -8.89
CA ILE A 64 -19.65 -0.95 -8.82
C ILE A 64 -20.92 -0.55 -8.05
N ASP A 65 -21.97 -1.37 -8.13
CA ASP A 65 -23.23 -1.14 -7.40
C ASP A 65 -23.06 -1.36 -5.89
N ALA A 66 -22.37 -2.44 -5.50
CA ALA A 66 -22.02 -2.71 -4.11
C ALA A 66 -21.08 -1.62 -3.54
N ILE A 67 -20.08 -1.19 -4.32
CA ILE A 67 -19.18 -0.09 -3.94
C ILE A 67 -19.95 1.20 -3.70
N ALA A 68 -20.86 1.56 -4.60
CA ALA A 68 -21.67 2.77 -4.48
C ALA A 68 -22.51 2.74 -3.20
N LEU A 69 -23.10 1.59 -2.86
CA LEU A 69 -23.90 1.43 -1.66
C LEU A 69 -23.07 1.47 -0.37
N ALA A 70 -21.93 0.77 -0.34
CA ALA A 70 -21.13 0.60 0.88
C ALA A 70 -20.26 1.81 1.21
N PHE A 71 -19.66 2.44 0.19
CA PHE A 71 -18.59 3.42 0.38
C PHE A 71 -18.96 4.84 -0.05
N PHE A 72 -20.16 5.07 -0.59
CA PHE A 72 -20.62 6.42 -0.97
C PHE A 72 -21.97 6.79 -0.34
N PRO A 73 -22.10 6.75 1.01
CA PRO A 73 -23.27 7.32 1.66
C PRO A 73 -23.39 8.79 1.27
N ASP A 74 -24.61 9.21 0.88
CA ASP A 74 -24.89 10.56 0.37
C ASP A 74 -23.98 10.98 -0.81
N SER A 75 -23.53 10.00 -1.61
CA SER A 75 -22.59 10.18 -2.73
C SER A 75 -21.19 10.67 -2.33
N ILE A 76 -20.80 10.57 -1.06
CA ILE A 76 -19.48 10.98 -0.56
C ILE A 76 -18.67 9.78 -0.10
N MET A 77 -17.46 9.63 -0.63
CA MET A 77 -16.59 8.50 -0.33
C MET A 77 -16.18 8.45 1.15
N LYS A 78 -16.38 7.28 1.77
CA LYS A 78 -16.12 7.02 3.19
C LYS A 78 -15.71 5.56 3.40
N ASP A 79 -14.67 5.34 4.20
CA ASP A 79 -14.35 4.01 4.77
C ASP A 79 -15.02 3.79 6.13
N ILE A 80 -15.29 2.52 6.49
CA ILE A 80 -16.03 2.16 7.72
C ILE A 80 -15.39 2.70 9.00
N CYS A 81 -14.05 2.70 9.07
CA CYS A 81 -13.29 3.21 10.20
C CYS A 81 -13.48 4.72 10.45
N GLU A 82 -13.90 5.48 9.43
CA GLU A 82 -14.10 6.93 9.52
C GLU A 82 -15.33 7.29 10.38
N GLN A 83 -16.31 6.40 10.48
CA GLN A 83 -17.51 6.63 11.30
C GLN A 83 -17.20 6.76 12.79
N TYR A 84 -16.25 5.95 13.26
CA TYR A 84 -15.90 5.85 14.67
C TYR A 84 -14.61 6.59 15.01
N ASP A 85 -14.01 7.25 14.02
CA ASP A 85 -12.71 7.90 14.14
C ASP A 85 -11.61 6.93 14.63
N LYS A 86 -11.58 5.74 14.03
CA LYS A 86 -10.66 4.64 14.41
C LYS A 86 -9.78 4.15 13.28
N CYS A 87 -9.59 4.96 12.23
CA CYS A 87 -8.75 4.54 11.13
C CYS A 87 -7.28 4.44 11.54
N ASN A 88 -6.61 3.37 11.16
CA ASN A 88 -5.15 3.24 11.29
C ASN A 88 -4.40 3.83 10.08
N THR A 89 -3.07 3.71 10.10
CA THR A 89 -2.18 4.26 9.06
C THR A 89 -2.45 3.69 7.67
N ASP A 90 -2.79 2.42 7.56
CA ASP A 90 -3.04 1.76 6.29
C ASP A 90 -4.36 2.25 5.69
N GLU A 91 -5.40 2.29 6.52
CA GLU A 91 -6.76 2.66 6.15
C GLU A 91 -6.89 4.11 5.67
N HIS A 92 -5.96 4.99 6.06
CA HIS A 92 -5.91 6.36 5.54
C HIS A 92 -5.71 6.43 4.01
N SER A 93 -5.14 5.38 3.41
CA SER A 93 -4.83 5.34 1.98
C SER A 93 -5.90 4.62 1.14
N PHE A 94 -6.87 3.93 1.74
CA PHE A 94 -7.79 3.06 1.02
C PHE A 94 -8.65 3.81 -0.01
N LYS A 95 -9.15 5.00 0.36
CA LYS A 95 -9.86 5.91 -0.57
C LYS A 95 -9.02 6.33 -1.78
N ALA A 96 -7.70 6.36 -1.66
CA ALA A 96 -6.81 6.65 -2.78
C ALA A 96 -6.90 5.53 -3.83
N TYR A 97 -6.80 4.28 -3.37
CA TYR A 97 -6.87 3.10 -4.23
C TYR A 97 -8.27 2.92 -4.82
N LEU A 98 -9.31 3.12 -4.00
CA LEU A 98 -10.70 3.13 -4.48
C LEU A 98 -10.90 4.14 -5.60
N SER A 99 -10.47 5.39 -5.40
CA SER A 99 -10.59 6.45 -6.41
C SER A 99 -9.93 6.07 -7.73
N ARG A 100 -8.64 5.71 -7.66
CA ARG A 100 -7.82 5.38 -8.83
C ARG A 100 -8.39 4.20 -9.60
N TRP A 101 -8.71 3.11 -8.91
CA TRP A 101 -9.16 1.89 -9.55
C TRP A 101 -10.58 1.99 -10.08
N MET A 102 -11.46 2.77 -9.42
CA MET A 102 -12.75 3.11 -10.02
C MET A 102 -12.57 3.86 -11.33
N GLY A 103 -11.76 4.94 -11.32
CA GLY A 103 -11.48 5.72 -12.54
C GLY A 103 -10.95 4.84 -13.67
N GLN A 104 -9.87 4.10 -13.42
CA GLN A 104 -9.25 3.22 -14.41
C GLN A 104 -10.19 2.09 -14.89
N SER A 105 -11.07 1.57 -14.03
CA SER A 105 -12.06 0.55 -14.43
C SER A 105 -13.00 1.05 -15.51
N THR A 106 -13.26 2.36 -15.58
CA THR A 106 -14.08 2.95 -16.65
C THR A 106 -13.43 2.87 -18.03
N GLN A 107 -12.09 2.79 -18.09
CA GLN A 107 -11.37 2.61 -19.36
C GLN A 107 -11.46 1.17 -19.85
N MET A 108 -11.57 0.19 -18.93
CA MET A 108 -11.71 -1.23 -19.26
C MET A 108 -13.18 -1.61 -19.51
N ALA A 109 -14.11 -0.99 -18.78
CA ALA A 109 -15.54 -1.24 -18.87
C ALA A 109 -16.31 0.09 -19.03
N PRO A 110 -16.40 0.67 -20.24
CA PRO A 110 -16.97 2.01 -20.43
C PRO A 110 -18.42 2.18 -19.94
N PHE A 111 -19.19 1.09 -19.85
CA PHE A 111 -20.58 1.14 -19.40
C PHE A 111 -20.77 1.60 -17.94
N ILE A 112 -19.73 1.51 -17.09
CA ILE A 112 -19.81 2.01 -15.71
C ILE A 112 -19.41 3.49 -15.57
N TYR A 113 -18.94 4.13 -16.64
CA TYR A 113 -18.35 5.48 -16.59
C TYR A 113 -19.23 6.52 -15.90
N ASN A 114 -20.49 6.65 -16.32
CA ASN A 114 -21.38 7.70 -15.81
C ASN A 114 -21.62 7.60 -14.30
N LYS A 115 -21.78 6.37 -13.78
CA LYS A 115 -21.95 6.13 -12.35
C LYS A 115 -20.66 6.46 -11.60
N THR A 116 -19.54 5.92 -12.08
CA THR A 116 -18.23 6.11 -11.46
C THR A 116 -17.82 7.58 -11.41
N ILE A 117 -17.93 8.31 -12.52
CA ILE A 117 -17.47 9.70 -12.57
C ILE A 117 -18.33 10.63 -11.70
N ALA A 118 -19.62 10.35 -11.57
CA ALA A 118 -20.51 11.11 -10.68
C ALA A 118 -20.08 10.95 -9.21
N LEU A 119 -19.83 9.71 -8.76
CA LEU A 119 -19.38 9.40 -7.41
C LEU A 119 -18.01 10.03 -7.09
N LEU A 120 -17.05 9.93 -8.02
CA LEU A 120 -15.72 10.51 -7.87
C LEU A 120 -15.77 12.05 -7.81
N LYS A 121 -16.54 12.69 -8.70
CA LYS A 121 -16.68 14.16 -8.71
C LYS A 121 -17.33 14.68 -7.43
N SER A 122 -18.39 14.02 -6.97
CA SER A 122 -19.07 14.37 -5.71
C SER A 122 -18.10 14.34 -4.52
N SER A 123 -17.29 13.28 -4.44
CA SER A 123 -16.29 13.13 -3.37
C SER A 123 -15.15 14.13 -3.49
N ALA A 124 -14.63 14.38 -4.69
CA ALA A 124 -13.57 15.34 -4.94
C ALA A 124 -14.00 16.78 -4.59
N MET A 125 -15.25 17.16 -4.90
CA MET A 125 -15.81 18.45 -4.50
C MET A 125 -15.87 18.61 -2.99
N GLN A 126 -16.28 17.58 -2.25
CA GLN A 126 -16.31 17.65 -0.78
C GLN A 126 -14.93 17.65 -0.18
N GLN A 127 -14.00 16.86 -0.73
CA GLN A 127 -12.61 16.94 -0.32
C GLN A 127 -12.09 18.38 -0.46
N GLN A 128 -12.35 19.04 -1.59
CA GLN A 128 -11.90 20.41 -1.84
C GLN A 128 -12.41 21.39 -0.77
N ARG A 129 -13.66 21.23 -0.32
CA ARG A 129 -14.23 22.06 0.75
C ARG A 129 -13.54 21.81 2.09
N ASN A 130 -13.26 20.55 2.41
CA ASN A 130 -12.58 20.19 3.67
C ASN A 130 -11.07 20.54 3.65
N ALA A 131 -10.50 20.72 2.46
CA ALA A 131 -9.09 21.05 2.25
C ALA A 131 -8.76 22.55 2.44
N GLN A 132 -9.73 23.39 2.81
CA GLN A 132 -9.51 24.84 2.97
C GLN A 132 -8.49 25.21 4.07
N VAL A 133 -8.15 24.27 4.97
CA VAL A 133 -7.19 24.50 6.07
C VAL A 133 -5.95 23.60 5.98
N VAL A 134 -6.08 22.34 5.51
CA VAL A 134 -4.99 21.34 5.54
C VAL A 134 -5.03 20.43 4.31
N ARG A 135 -3.85 19.96 3.88
CA ARG A 135 -3.54 19.22 2.63
C ARG A 135 -4.19 17.83 2.47
N GLY A 136 -5.23 17.51 3.22
CA GLY A 136 -5.93 16.23 3.10
C GLY A 136 -6.71 15.91 4.37
N ALA A 137 -7.99 16.31 4.43
CA ALA A 137 -8.89 15.78 5.44
C ALA A 137 -9.16 14.30 5.15
N ARG A 138 -9.33 13.47 6.19
CA ARG A 138 -9.79 12.09 6.01
C ARG A 138 -11.31 12.06 5.87
N ARG A 139 -12.07 12.62 6.83
CA ARG A 139 -13.54 12.59 6.79
C ARG A 139 -14.10 13.64 5.84
N TRP A 140 -14.51 13.22 4.65
CA TRP A 140 -15.03 14.11 3.60
C TRP A 140 -16.51 14.47 3.78
N PHE A 141 -17.25 13.62 4.50
CA PHE A 141 -18.68 13.80 4.77
C PHE A 141 -19.01 14.89 5.79
N LEU A 142 -18.01 15.58 6.37
CA LEU A 142 -18.20 16.67 7.33
C LEU A 142 -18.43 18.06 6.69
N ASP A 143 -18.73 18.11 5.39
CA ASP A 143 -19.14 19.30 4.61
C ASP A 143 -18.41 20.61 4.98
N GLY A 144 -17.14 20.69 4.63
CA GLY A 144 -16.25 21.84 4.88
C GLY A 144 -15.53 21.81 6.23
N THR A 145 -15.92 20.92 7.16
CA THR A 145 -15.28 20.86 8.48
C THR A 145 -14.04 19.97 8.46
N TRP A 146 -12.88 20.53 8.78
CA TRP A 146 -11.65 19.76 8.94
C TRP A 146 -11.74 18.87 10.18
N ASP A 147 -11.36 17.61 10.01
CA ASP A 147 -11.54 16.58 11.02
C ASP A 147 -10.35 16.40 11.97
N GLY A 148 -9.37 17.31 11.89
CA GLY A 148 -8.13 17.29 12.65
C GLY A 148 -7.07 16.32 12.12
N SER A 149 -7.33 15.62 11.01
CA SER A 149 -6.38 14.64 10.45
C SER A 149 -5.57 15.19 9.27
N ASP A 150 -4.31 14.78 9.18
CA ASP A 150 -3.39 15.03 8.08
C ASP A 150 -2.36 13.90 8.02
N GLY A 151 -1.79 13.69 6.84
CA GLY A 151 -0.76 12.69 6.61
C GLY A 151 -0.67 12.27 5.14
N VAL A 152 0.33 11.45 4.85
CA VAL A 152 0.58 10.96 3.50
C VAL A 152 -0.61 10.16 2.96
N GLY A 153 -1.26 9.33 3.79
CA GLY A 153 -2.45 8.58 3.40
C GLY A 153 -3.59 9.50 2.93
N GLN A 154 -3.90 10.53 3.72
CA GLN A 154 -4.94 11.50 3.45
C GLN A 154 -4.63 12.35 2.22
N GLN A 155 -3.36 12.78 2.08
CA GLN A 155 -2.87 13.52 0.92
C GLN A 155 -2.95 12.67 -0.36
N MET A 156 -2.59 11.40 -0.31
CA MET A 156 -2.75 10.46 -1.43
C MET A 156 -4.22 10.26 -1.78
N ALA A 157 -5.10 10.09 -0.79
CA ALA A 157 -6.54 9.94 -1.02
C ALA A 157 -7.14 11.16 -1.71
N ALA A 158 -6.78 12.36 -1.25
CA ALA A 158 -7.21 13.61 -1.89
C ALA A 158 -6.71 13.71 -3.33
N LEU A 159 -5.41 13.46 -3.55
CA LEU A 159 -4.79 13.53 -4.87
C LEU A 159 -5.44 12.59 -5.88
N GLU A 160 -5.62 11.32 -5.50
CA GLU A 160 -6.21 10.30 -6.38
C GLU A 160 -7.69 10.58 -6.67
N ALA A 161 -8.45 11.13 -5.71
CA ALA A 161 -9.83 11.55 -5.94
C ALA A 161 -9.92 12.60 -7.05
N PHE A 162 -9.05 13.63 -7.04
CA PHE A 162 -9.00 14.63 -8.11
C PHE A 162 -8.51 14.05 -9.44
N GLN A 163 -7.39 13.33 -9.44
CA GLN A 163 -6.81 12.78 -10.67
C GLN A 163 -7.78 11.83 -11.39
N SER A 164 -8.51 11.02 -10.62
CA SER A 164 -9.46 10.06 -11.19
C SER A 164 -10.65 10.72 -11.88
N THR A 165 -10.98 11.99 -11.56
CA THR A 165 -12.00 12.74 -12.31
C THR A 165 -11.58 13.12 -13.73
N MET A 166 -10.28 13.04 -14.04
CA MET A 166 -9.72 13.39 -15.34
C MET A 166 -9.47 12.16 -16.22
N VAL A 167 -9.99 10.98 -15.84
CA VAL A 167 -9.69 9.72 -16.53
C VAL A 167 -10.05 9.70 -18.03
N GLN A 168 -11.04 10.50 -18.45
CA GLN A 168 -11.41 10.62 -19.87
C GLN A 168 -10.38 11.36 -20.73
N TYR A 169 -9.45 12.11 -20.11
CA TYR A 169 -8.43 12.89 -20.81
C TYR A 169 -7.09 12.16 -20.92
N VAL A 170 -6.98 10.96 -20.35
CA VAL A 170 -5.77 10.14 -20.40
C VAL A 170 -6.02 8.91 -21.28
N GLY A 171 -4.96 8.43 -21.93
CA GLY A 171 -5.01 7.22 -22.74
C GLY A 171 -5.36 5.99 -21.90
N VAL A 172 -5.86 4.95 -22.59
CA VAL A 172 -6.09 3.64 -21.97
C VAL A 172 -4.75 2.94 -21.65
N PRO A 173 -4.71 2.04 -20.65
CA PRO A 173 -3.56 1.21 -20.34
C PRO A 173 -2.97 0.54 -21.59
N LEU A 174 -1.66 0.65 -21.74
CA LEU A 174 -0.94 0.09 -22.87
C LEU A 174 -0.77 -1.43 -22.72
N THR A 175 -0.79 -2.11 -23.84
CA THR A 175 -0.51 -3.55 -24.00
C THR A 175 0.83 -3.74 -24.69
N ASN A 176 1.28 -4.99 -24.84
CA ASN A 176 2.45 -5.32 -25.66
C ASN A 176 2.29 -4.89 -27.12
N SER A 177 1.07 -4.87 -27.64
CA SER A 177 0.77 -4.48 -29.03
C SER A 177 0.45 -2.99 -29.22
N THR A 178 0.16 -2.25 -28.14
CA THR A 178 -0.30 -0.85 -28.23
C THR A 178 0.73 0.17 -27.72
N GLY A 179 2.01 -0.21 -27.67
CA GLY A 179 3.10 0.72 -27.34
C GLY A 179 3.64 0.62 -25.91
N GLY A 180 3.30 -0.44 -25.16
CA GLY A 180 3.98 -0.75 -23.91
C GLY A 180 5.47 -1.03 -24.14
N THR A 181 6.35 -0.28 -23.48
CA THR A 181 7.82 -0.38 -23.66
C THR A 181 8.50 -1.29 -22.64
N SER A 182 7.77 -1.75 -21.62
CA SER A 182 8.31 -2.66 -20.60
C SER A 182 8.60 -4.03 -21.20
N ILE A 183 9.79 -4.57 -20.91
CA ILE A 183 10.25 -5.86 -21.45
C ILE A 183 9.91 -6.97 -20.45
N SER A 184 9.27 -8.04 -20.94
CA SER A 184 8.93 -9.21 -20.12
C SER A 184 10.19 -9.97 -19.65
N ASN A 185 10.15 -10.50 -18.43
CA ASN A 185 11.11 -11.50 -17.95
C ASN A 185 10.37 -12.85 -17.75
N PRO A 186 10.51 -13.83 -18.66
CA PRO A 186 9.83 -15.12 -18.57
C PRO A 186 10.16 -15.93 -17.31
N THR A 187 11.28 -15.63 -16.64
CA THR A 187 11.70 -16.29 -15.40
C THR A 187 11.47 -15.41 -14.17
N ALA A 188 10.69 -14.34 -14.26
CA ALA A 188 10.35 -13.50 -13.10
C ALA A 188 9.67 -14.34 -12.00
N GLY A 189 10.20 -14.29 -10.78
CA GLY A 189 9.71 -15.09 -9.64
C GLY A 189 10.16 -16.55 -9.62
N HIS A 190 10.84 -17.04 -10.66
CA HIS A 190 11.38 -18.39 -10.71
C HIS A 190 12.72 -18.45 -9.95
N ASN A 191 12.84 -19.35 -8.96
CA ASN A 191 14.05 -19.55 -8.13
C ASN A 191 14.59 -18.31 -7.40
N SER A 192 13.83 -17.22 -7.30
CA SER A 192 14.23 -15.99 -6.56
C SER A 192 13.96 -16.06 -5.06
N SER A 193 13.30 -17.13 -4.60
CA SER A 193 13.03 -17.39 -3.18
C SER A 193 13.98 -18.49 -2.68
N THR A 194 14.52 -18.32 -1.47
CA THR A 194 15.22 -19.39 -0.73
C THR A 194 14.32 -20.59 -0.42
N VAL A 195 13.01 -20.43 -0.58
CA VAL A 195 12.01 -21.49 -0.60
C VAL A 195 11.71 -21.84 -2.06
N PRO A 196 12.15 -23.00 -2.57
CA PRO A 196 11.85 -23.46 -3.91
C PRO A 196 10.33 -23.45 -4.16
N PRO A 197 9.87 -22.98 -5.34
CA PRO A 197 8.47 -23.10 -5.71
C PRO A 197 8.07 -24.57 -5.64
N ALA A 198 7.04 -24.88 -4.85
CA ALA A 198 6.55 -26.23 -4.49
C ALA A 198 7.21 -26.94 -3.28
N GLN A 199 8.10 -26.31 -2.52
CA GLN A 199 8.47 -26.87 -1.22
C GLN A 199 7.27 -26.76 -0.26
N ARG A 200 6.51 -27.84 -0.11
CA ARG A 200 5.54 -27.97 0.97
C ARG A 200 6.31 -28.00 2.29
N ILE A 201 6.38 -26.86 2.96
CA ILE A 201 6.79 -26.82 4.35
C ILE A 201 5.66 -27.45 5.14
N THR A 202 5.76 -28.77 5.37
CA THR A 202 4.82 -29.47 6.23
C THR A 202 5.00 -28.99 7.66
N PRO A 203 3.92 -28.79 8.44
CA PRO A 203 4.04 -28.45 9.84
C PRO A 203 4.95 -29.45 10.57
N PRO A 204 5.75 -29.00 11.56
CA PRO A 204 6.63 -29.90 12.33
C PRO A 204 5.82 -31.01 12.98
N THR A 205 6.27 -32.25 12.82
CA THR A 205 5.65 -33.42 13.46
C THR A 205 5.82 -33.36 14.98
N LYS A 206 5.08 -34.18 15.73
CA LYS A 206 5.28 -34.31 17.18
C LYS A 206 6.72 -34.72 17.53
N GLY A 207 7.35 -35.55 16.68
CA GLY A 207 8.74 -35.97 16.80
C GLY A 207 9.72 -34.81 16.60
N ASP A 208 9.51 -33.97 15.59
CA ASP A 208 10.36 -32.80 15.33
C ASP A 208 10.31 -31.80 16.49
N LYS A 209 9.12 -31.58 17.06
CA LYS A 209 8.95 -30.72 18.24
C LYS A 209 9.65 -31.28 19.48
N ALA A 210 9.57 -32.59 19.71
CA ALA A 210 10.26 -33.24 20.81
C ALA A 210 11.79 -33.18 20.63
N GLY A 211 12.29 -33.48 19.43
CA GLY A 211 13.71 -33.39 19.09
C GLY A 211 14.26 -31.97 19.22
N ALA A 212 13.52 -30.96 18.77
CA ALA A 212 13.89 -29.55 18.92
C ALA A 212 13.99 -29.14 20.40
N TRP A 213 13.07 -29.62 21.24
CA TRP A 213 13.10 -29.33 22.68
C TRP A 213 14.29 -29.99 23.37
N VAL A 214 14.58 -31.25 23.05
CA VAL A 214 15.75 -31.98 23.59
C VAL A 214 17.06 -31.31 23.17
N LEU A 215 17.19 -30.93 21.89
CA LEU A 215 18.37 -30.23 21.39
C LEU A 215 18.57 -28.88 22.10
N THR A 216 17.48 -28.12 22.27
CA THR A 216 17.52 -26.84 22.99
C THR A 216 17.93 -27.02 24.44
N ALA A 217 17.37 -28.03 25.13
CA ALA A 217 17.74 -28.36 26.49
C ALA A 217 19.21 -28.78 26.60
N PHE A 218 19.71 -29.57 25.66
CA PHE A 218 21.10 -30.00 25.62
C PHE A 218 22.06 -28.82 25.41
N ILE A 219 21.76 -27.92 24.47
CA ILE A 219 22.55 -26.70 24.25
C ILE A 219 22.53 -25.81 25.50
N ALA A 220 21.38 -25.65 26.15
CA ALA A 220 21.26 -24.88 27.38
C ALA A 220 22.08 -25.49 28.52
N VAL A 221 22.01 -26.82 28.71
CA VAL A 221 22.81 -27.53 29.70
C VAL A 221 24.29 -27.41 29.40
N MET A 222 24.72 -27.55 28.14
CA MET A 222 26.11 -27.36 27.73
C MET A 222 26.59 -25.92 27.96
N ALA A 223 25.76 -24.91 27.70
CA ALA A 223 26.11 -23.51 27.98
C ALA A 223 26.26 -23.24 29.48
N VAL A 224 25.41 -23.83 30.32
CA VAL A 224 25.50 -23.75 31.79
C VAL A 224 26.70 -24.54 32.31
N TRP A 225 26.98 -25.71 31.73
CA TRP A 225 28.09 -26.60 32.12
C TRP A 225 29.46 -26.15 31.60
N ALA A 226 29.50 -25.33 30.54
CA ALA A 226 30.68 -24.56 30.16
C ALA A 226 30.93 -23.35 31.09
N CYS A 227 30.03 -23.10 32.04
CA CYS A 227 30.12 -22.01 33.01
C CYS A 227 30.18 -22.48 34.49
N PRO A 228 31.14 -23.36 34.87
CA PRO A 228 31.60 -23.35 36.25
C PRO A 228 33.13 -23.28 36.33
N THR A 229 33.67 -22.05 36.31
CA THR A 229 34.74 -21.52 37.19
C THR A 229 35.28 -20.22 36.58
N GLY A 230 34.48 -19.15 36.71
CA GLY A 230 34.87 -17.79 36.35
C GLY A 230 34.92 -16.84 37.55
N ALA A 231 35.07 -17.35 38.78
CA ALA A 231 35.40 -16.52 39.95
C ALA A 231 36.91 -16.19 40.03
N ALA A 232 37.71 -16.54 39.03
CA ALA A 232 39.10 -16.14 38.92
C ALA A 232 39.48 -15.93 37.45
N THR A 233 39.08 -14.79 36.88
CA THR A 233 39.89 -13.92 35.99
C THR A 233 38.99 -12.84 35.40
N ALA A 234 38.60 -11.86 36.22
CA ALA A 234 38.10 -10.57 35.69
C ALA A 234 39.21 -9.76 34.97
N GLY A 235 40.45 -10.27 34.89
CA GLY A 235 41.59 -9.59 34.27
C GLY A 235 41.99 -10.04 32.86
N ALA A 236 41.54 -11.20 32.36
CA ALA A 236 42.12 -11.79 31.13
C ALA A 236 41.30 -11.56 29.84
N PHE A 237 40.04 -11.09 29.94
CA PHE A 237 39.19 -10.85 28.77
C PHE A 237 39.32 -9.44 28.18
N HIS A 238 40.01 -8.53 28.88
CA HIS A 238 40.19 -7.15 28.42
C HIS A 238 41.44 -6.95 27.52
N GLU A 239 42.35 -7.92 27.46
CA GLU A 239 43.62 -7.77 26.72
C GLU A 239 43.60 -8.45 25.33
N LYS A 240 42.82 -9.53 25.14
CA LYS A 240 42.76 -10.23 23.83
C LYS A 240 41.83 -9.60 22.79
N ILE A 241 40.94 -8.68 23.18
CA ILE A 241 40.13 -7.92 22.21
C ILE A 241 40.96 -6.79 21.58
N SER A 242 41.96 -6.24 22.28
CA SER A 242 42.83 -5.18 21.72
C SER A 242 43.82 -5.72 20.67
N ALA A 243 44.31 -6.96 20.83
CA ALA A 243 45.30 -7.54 19.91
C ALA A 243 44.69 -8.28 18.68
N GLY A 244 43.38 -8.53 18.67
CA GLY A 244 42.69 -9.24 17.58
C GLY A 244 42.12 -8.33 16.47
N MET A 245 42.18 -7.00 16.64
CA MET A 245 41.68 -6.03 15.66
C MET A 245 42.77 -5.47 14.72
N ASP A 246 43.93 -6.14 14.61
CA ASP A 246 44.87 -5.91 13.50
C ASP A 246 44.76 -7.05 12.47
N VAL A 247 43.57 -7.21 11.90
CA VAL A 247 43.43 -7.96 10.65
C VAL A 247 43.89 -7.02 9.53
N LYS A 248 45.10 -7.29 9.04
CA LYS A 248 45.55 -6.97 7.67
C LYS A 248 44.57 -7.58 6.66
N GLY A 249 43.44 -6.91 6.48
CA GLY A 249 42.52 -7.13 5.38
C GLY A 249 42.56 -5.90 4.48
N LYS A 250 42.93 -6.09 3.21
CA LYS A 250 42.82 -5.09 2.16
C LYS A 250 41.36 -4.64 2.01
N GLY A 251 40.93 -3.72 2.83
CA GLY A 251 39.70 -2.96 2.68
C GLY A 251 39.98 -1.76 1.79
N ARG A 252 39.57 -1.83 0.53
CA ARG A 252 39.35 -0.63 -0.28
C ARG A 252 38.23 0.13 0.41
N ALA A 253 38.57 1.19 1.13
CA ALA A 253 37.61 2.08 1.76
C ALA A 253 36.77 2.73 0.65
N VAL A 254 35.53 2.24 0.46
CA VAL A 254 34.48 3.06 -0.12
C VAL A 254 33.86 3.79 1.07
N GLY A 255 34.29 5.03 1.27
CA GLY A 255 33.72 5.90 2.29
C GLY A 255 32.24 6.13 1.99
N ILE A 256 31.36 5.58 2.82
CA ILE A 256 29.99 6.05 2.92
C ILE A 256 30.04 7.22 3.90
N GLY A 257 30.40 8.39 3.36
CA GLY A 257 30.17 9.65 4.06
C GLY A 257 28.67 9.82 4.27
N ALA A 258 28.29 10.26 5.47
CA ALA A 258 26.97 10.81 5.74
C ALA A 258 26.58 11.78 4.60
N PRO A 259 25.32 11.81 4.15
CA PRO A 259 24.90 12.79 3.17
C PRO A 259 25.02 14.17 3.82
N GLN A 260 26.08 14.90 3.48
CA GLN A 260 26.11 16.34 3.63
C GLN A 260 24.91 16.89 2.86
N ASN A 261 24.04 17.57 3.59
CA ASN A 261 22.90 18.31 3.07
C ASN A 261 23.33 19.27 1.96
N ARG A 262 23.26 18.82 0.70
CA ARG A 262 23.55 19.64 -0.48
C ARG A 262 22.29 20.31 -1.06
N TRP A 263 21.17 20.28 -0.33
CA TRP A 263 19.91 20.92 -0.73
C TRP A 263 19.66 22.30 -0.12
N VAL A 264 20.51 22.76 0.82
CA VAL A 264 20.35 24.09 1.42
C VAL A 264 20.95 25.21 0.52
N GLY A 265 21.87 24.89 -0.40
CA GLY A 265 22.49 25.88 -1.31
C GLY A 265 21.71 26.16 -2.61
N ALA A 266 20.91 25.21 -3.09
CA ALA A 266 20.16 25.37 -4.34
C ALA A 266 18.85 26.15 -4.16
N MET A 267 18.24 26.12 -2.97
CA MET A 267 17.07 26.94 -2.66
C MET A 267 17.42 28.40 -2.35
N ALA A 268 18.64 28.69 -1.90
CA ALA A 268 19.07 30.07 -1.63
C ALA A 268 19.29 30.88 -2.93
N SER A 269 19.88 30.26 -3.97
CA SER A 269 20.13 30.92 -5.26
C SER A 269 18.86 31.15 -6.09
N VAL A 270 17.90 30.22 -6.04
CA VAL A 270 16.61 30.37 -6.74
C VAL A 270 15.71 31.43 -6.06
N LEU A 271 15.80 31.59 -4.74
CA LEU A 271 15.04 32.61 -4.00
C LEU A 271 15.60 34.03 -4.16
N GLU A 272 16.89 34.20 -4.46
CA GLU A 272 17.46 35.52 -4.78
C GLU A 272 17.17 35.97 -6.22
N GLU A 273 17.11 35.04 -7.18
CA GLU A 273 16.77 35.36 -8.58
C GLU A 273 15.29 35.76 -8.74
N GLU A 274 14.37 35.12 -8.00
CA GLU A 274 12.95 35.50 -7.99
C GLU A 274 12.66 36.82 -7.26
N ARG A 275 13.46 37.17 -6.24
CA ARG A 275 13.28 38.41 -5.47
C ARG A 275 13.77 39.63 -6.26
N GLY A 276 14.80 39.47 -7.11
CA GLY A 276 15.24 40.49 -8.07
C GLY A 276 14.28 40.70 -9.25
N SER A 277 13.61 39.64 -9.72
CA SER A 277 12.61 39.71 -10.80
C SER A 277 11.32 40.41 -10.37
N ARG A 278 10.88 40.22 -9.12
CA ARG A 278 9.65 40.84 -8.58
C ARG A 278 9.78 42.34 -8.29
N TYR A 279 10.99 42.84 -8.03
CA TYR A 279 11.22 44.29 -7.85
C TYR A 279 11.23 45.03 -9.19
N ARG A 280 11.82 44.45 -10.25
CA ARG A 280 11.93 45.10 -11.57
C ARG A 280 10.61 45.17 -12.36
N ARG A 281 9.56 44.45 -11.93
CA ARG A 281 8.24 44.44 -12.61
C ARG A 281 7.21 45.41 -11.99
N ARG A 282 7.57 46.12 -10.91
CA ARG A 282 6.69 47.11 -10.26
C ARG A 282 6.87 48.55 -10.77
N ASP A 283 7.94 48.84 -11.51
CA ASP A 283 8.26 50.20 -11.98
C ASP A 283 7.84 50.50 -13.44
N HIS A 284 7.03 49.62 -14.06
CA HIS A 284 6.61 49.77 -15.47
C HIS A 284 5.10 49.64 -15.71
N VAL A 285 4.28 49.98 -14.72
CA VAL A 285 2.86 50.29 -14.96
C VAL A 285 2.46 51.50 -14.11
N ALA A 286 2.78 52.68 -14.65
CA ALA A 286 2.12 53.95 -14.38
C ALA A 286 1.87 54.61 -15.75
#